data_AF-A0A1S4DY82-F1
#
_entry.id   AF-A0A1S4DY82-F1
#
_cell.length_a   1.000
_cell.length_b   1.000
_cell.length_c   1.000
_cell.angle_alpha   90.00
_cell.angle_beta   90.00
_cell.angle_gamma   90.00
#
_symmetry.space_group_name_H-M   'P 1'
#
loop_
_entity.id
_entity.type
_entity.pdbx_description
1 polymer ?
#
loop_
_entity_poly.entity_id
_entity_poly.type
_entity_poly.pdbx_seq_one_letter_code
_entity_poly.pdbx_strand_id
1 'polypeptide(L)'
;MVIDARPNKFTYPTLFKACSVAQAVQEGRQIHGHVVKHGIGSDMHIKSAGIQMYASFGRLEDARKLFYSGESDVVCWNTMIDGYLKCGDLEAAKGLFAQMPVRNIGSWNVMINGLAKGGKLGDARKLFDEMSERDEISWSSMVDGYISAGCYKEALEIFQQMQREETRPGRFILSSVLAACSNIGAIDQGRWVHAYLKRNSIKLDAVLGTALLDMYAKCGRLDMGWEVFEEMKEREIFTWNAMIGGLAIHGRAEDALELFSKMQEGRMKPNGVTLVGVLTACAHAGFVDKGLRIFQTMREFYGVDPELEHYGCMVDLLGRSGLFSEAEDLINSMPMKPNAAVWGALLGACRIHGNFNLAERVGKILLELEPQNSGRYVLLSNIYANVGRFDDVAKIRKLMKDRGIKTLPGVSTVDLNGTVHEFKMGDGSHLQMKEIYRKLKIIKERLQMAGHSPDTSQVLFDIEEEEKETAVQYHSEKLAIAFGLINTLPGERIHIVKNLRVCDDCHSATKLISQIYDREIIVRDRVRYHHFKNGTCSCKDFW
;
A
#
# COMPACT_ATOMS: atom_id res chain seq x y z
N MET A 1 49.09 24.16 24.54
CA MET A 1 48.02 24.92 25.22
C MET A 1 46.72 24.16 25.04
N VAL A 2 46.33 23.34 26.02
CA VAL A 2 44.96 22.83 26.09
C VAL A 2 44.14 24.01 26.59
N ILE A 3 43.34 24.61 25.71
CA ILE A 3 42.38 25.63 26.13
C ILE A 3 41.44 24.92 27.10
N ASP A 4 41.30 25.46 28.31
CA ASP A 4 40.39 24.99 29.37
C ASP A 4 38.93 25.24 28.93
N ALA A 5 38.52 24.53 27.88
CA ALA A 5 37.23 24.68 27.21
C ALA A 5 36.17 23.96 28.03
N ARG A 6 35.54 24.69 28.95
CA ARG A 6 34.44 24.17 29.77
C ARG A 6 33.21 23.89 28.89
N PRO A 7 32.52 22.74 29.08
CA PRO A 7 31.26 22.48 28.39
C PRO A 7 30.26 23.61 28.61
N ASN A 8 29.59 24.03 27.54
CA ASN A 8 28.69 25.17 27.54
C ASN A 8 27.28 24.77 27.04
N LYS A 9 26.40 25.76 26.90
CA LYS A 9 25.00 25.58 26.45
C LYS A 9 24.81 24.89 25.09
N PHE A 10 25.86 24.81 24.27
CA PHE A 10 25.84 24.08 23.00
C PHE A 10 26.44 22.68 23.11
N THR A 11 27.30 22.43 24.10
CA THR A 11 27.94 21.11 24.31
C THR A 11 26.96 20.08 24.86
N TYR A 12 26.17 20.45 25.89
CA TYR A 12 25.30 19.48 26.57
C TYR A 12 24.16 18.93 25.71
N PRO A 13 23.44 19.73 24.90
CA PRO A 13 22.41 19.18 24.01
C PRO A 13 22.94 18.13 23.05
N THR A 14 24.14 18.32 22.48
CA THR A 14 24.80 17.33 21.60
C THR A 14 25.14 16.06 22.36
N LEU A 15 25.66 16.18 23.58
CA LEU A 15 25.97 15.02 24.43
C LEU A 15 24.70 14.25 24.82
N PHE A 16 23.63 14.95 25.22
CA PHE A 16 22.33 14.32 25.48
C PHE A 16 21.78 13.60 24.25
N LYS A 17 21.90 14.20 23.06
CA LYS A 17 21.50 13.56 21.81
C LYS A 17 22.31 12.29 21.53
N ALA A 18 23.63 12.31 21.76
CA ALA A 18 24.48 11.13 21.63
C ALA A 18 24.05 10.02 22.60
N CYS A 19 23.75 10.36 23.86
CA CYS A 19 23.24 9.41 24.84
C CYS A 19 21.88 8.82 24.43
N SER A 20 20.96 9.61 23.88
CA SER A 20 19.69 9.12 23.33
C SER A 20 19.88 8.10 22.20
N VAL A 21 20.78 8.39 21.27
CA VAL A 21 21.04 7.50 20.12
C VAL A 21 21.71 6.20 20.58
N ALA A 22 22.66 6.30 21.51
CA ALA A 22 23.39 5.15 22.05
C ALA A 22 22.61 4.38 23.14
N GLN A 23 21.43 4.88 23.56
CA GLN A 23 20.71 4.36 24.73
C GLN A 23 21.60 4.30 26.00
N ALA A 24 22.50 5.26 26.14
CA ALA A 24 23.51 5.35 27.21
C ALA A 24 22.93 5.99 28.47
N VAL A 25 22.11 5.20 29.17
CA VAL A 25 21.27 5.66 30.28
C VAL A 25 22.07 6.18 31.48
N GLN A 26 23.22 5.57 31.79
CA GLN A 26 24.02 5.93 32.97
C GLN A 26 24.82 7.21 32.71
N GLU A 27 25.48 7.27 31.56
CA GLU A 27 26.25 8.40 31.05
C GLU A 27 25.35 9.63 30.93
N GLY A 28 24.13 9.48 30.39
CA GLY A 28 23.15 10.56 30.32
C GLY A 28 22.82 11.16 31.69
N ARG A 29 22.69 10.33 32.75
CA ARG A 29 22.48 10.82 34.12
C ARG A 29 23.71 11.52 34.69
N GLN A 30 24.91 11.02 34.41
CA GLN A 30 26.16 11.66 34.85
C GLN A 30 26.31 13.05 34.22
N ILE A 31 26.04 13.15 32.92
CA ILE A 31 26.09 14.41 32.17
C ILE A 31 25.03 15.37 32.69
N HIS A 32 23.80 14.91 32.98
CA HIS A 32 22.79 15.75 33.62
C HIS A 32 23.21 16.20 35.03
N GLY A 33 23.81 15.32 35.84
CA GLY A 33 24.38 15.70 37.13
C GLY A 33 25.47 16.77 37.00
N HIS A 34 26.28 16.71 35.93
CA HIS A 34 27.28 17.72 35.62
C HIS A 34 26.65 19.08 35.28
N VAL A 35 25.56 19.09 34.49
CA VAL A 35 24.76 20.29 34.20
C VAL A 35 24.26 20.95 35.48
N VAL A 36 23.69 20.17 36.39
CA VAL A 36 23.16 20.66 37.67
C VAL A 36 24.29 21.24 38.53
N LYS A 37 25.42 20.54 38.65
CA LYS A 37 26.58 20.98 39.44
C LYS A 37 27.18 22.31 38.95
N HIS A 38 27.07 22.58 37.65
CA HIS A 38 27.59 23.81 37.04
C HIS A 38 26.56 24.95 37.00
N GLY A 39 25.36 24.75 37.53
CA GLY A 39 24.35 25.81 37.67
C GLY A 39 23.74 26.31 36.34
N ILE A 40 23.88 25.54 35.27
CA ILE A 40 23.42 25.89 33.91
C ILE A 40 22.15 25.14 33.50
N GLY A 41 21.54 24.36 34.41
CA GLY A 41 20.32 23.59 34.12
C GLY A 41 19.07 24.42 33.87
N SER A 42 19.10 25.73 34.14
CA SER A 42 18.04 26.67 33.81
C SER A 42 18.04 27.13 32.34
N ASP A 43 19.05 26.77 31.54
CA ASP A 43 19.07 27.07 30.11
C ASP A 43 18.03 26.21 29.36
N MET A 44 17.13 26.84 28.60
CA MET A 44 16.01 26.18 27.93
C MET A 44 16.45 25.14 26.88
N HIS A 45 17.59 25.34 26.20
CA HIS A 45 18.10 24.39 25.22
C HIS A 45 18.67 23.13 25.90
N ILE A 46 19.38 23.31 27.03
CA ILE A 46 19.86 22.18 27.83
C ILE A 46 18.68 21.42 28.44
N LYS A 47 17.70 22.15 28.98
CA LYS A 47 16.50 21.60 29.60
C LYS A 47 15.67 20.76 28.62
N SER A 48 15.31 21.32 27.46
CA SER A 48 14.58 20.59 26.41
C SER A 48 15.35 19.35 25.91
N ALA A 49 16.66 19.46 25.66
CA ALA A 49 17.47 18.32 25.27
C ALA A 49 17.55 17.22 26.35
N GLY A 50 17.60 17.61 27.63
CA GLY A 50 17.54 16.68 28.76
C GLY A 50 16.20 15.97 28.87
N ILE A 51 15.07 16.68 28.67
CA ILE A 51 13.72 16.08 28.63
C ILE A 51 13.65 15.04 27.51
N GLN A 52 14.09 15.41 26.30
CA GLN A 52 14.13 14.50 25.15
C GLN A 52 14.96 13.25 25.44
N MET A 53 16.10 13.42 26.12
CA MET A 53 16.98 12.32 26.51
C MET A 53 16.27 11.35 27.45
N TYR A 54 15.70 11.85 28.55
CA TYR A 54 15.00 10.99 29.50
C TYR A 54 13.77 10.31 28.89
N ALA A 55 13.01 11.02 28.04
CA ALA A 55 11.90 10.44 27.30
C ALA A 55 12.36 9.32 26.36
N SER A 56 13.51 9.47 25.68
CA SER A 56 14.07 8.42 24.82
C SER A 56 14.50 7.15 25.56
N PHE A 57 14.66 7.23 26.89
CA PHE A 57 14.93 6.08 27.76
C PHE A 57 13.66 5.51 28.41
N GLY A 58 12.47 6.03 28.07
CA GLY A 58 11.22 5.70 28.74
C GLY A 58 11.12 6.22 30.18
N ARG A 59 12.04 7.08 30.64
CA ARG A 59 12.07 7.61 32.00
C ARG A 59 11.28 8.92 32.11
N LEU A 60 9.96 8.81 31.89
CA LEU A 60 9.06 9.96 31.90
C LEU A 60 9.03 10.71 33.24
N GLU A 61 9.24 10.04 34.36
CA GLU A 61 9.30 10.69 35.67
C GLU A 61 10.50 11.63 35.81
N ASP A 62 11.67 11.22 35.30
CA ASP A 62 12.86 12.08 35.31
C ASP A 62 12.70 13.25 34.34
N ALA A 63 12.12 12.98 33.16
CA ALA A 63 11.77 14.02 32.19
C ALA A 63 10.79 15.05 32.78
N ARG A 64 9.77 14.57 33.51
CA ARG A 64 8.76 15.40 34.18
C ARG A 64 9.35 16.26 35.28
N LYS A 65 10.25 15.70 36.12
CA LYS A 65 10.97 16.46 37.14
C LYS A 65 11.79 17.59 36.53
N LEU A 66 12.51 17.29 35.44
CA LEU A 66 13.26 18.29 34.70
C LEU A 66 12.32 19.33 34.06
N PHE A 67 11.18 18.92 33.51
CA PHE A 67 10.20 19.83 32.94
C PHE A 67 9.66 20.84 33.96
N TYR A 68 9.29 20.39 35.16
CA TYR A 68 8.79 21.28 36.23
C TYR A 68 9.88 22.01 37.03
N SER A 69 11.17 21.80 36.75
CA SER A 69 12.23 22.55 37.43
C SER A 69 12.38 23.96 36.85
N GLY A 70 11.70 24.93 37.45
CA GLY A 70 11.67 26.32 37.00
C GLY A 70 10.77 26.54 35.77
N GLU A 71 10.92 27.69 35.11
CA GLU A 71 10.11 28.05 33.94
C GLU A 71 10.40 27.12 32.74
N SER A 72 9.38 26.88 31.92
CA SER A 72 9.45 26.05 30.71
C SER A 72 8.86 26.80 29.53
N ASP A 73 9.66 26.98 28.49
CA ASP A 73 9.24 27.57 27.23
C ASP A 73 8.46 26.58 26.36
N VAL A 74 7.89 27.07 25.25
CA VAL A 74 7.07 26.26 24.34
C VAL A 74 7.84 25.03 23.82
N VAL A 75 9.16 25.11 23.65
CA VAL A 75 9.99 23.98 23.22
C VAL A 75 10.03 22.89 24.29
N CYS A 76 10.20 23.25 25.56
CA CYS A 76 10.14 22.30 26.67
C CYS A 76 8.78 21.61 26.78
N TRP A 77 7.67 22.37 26.63
CA TRP A 77 6.31 21.81 26.62
C TRP A 77 6.12 20.82 25.46
N ASN A 78 6.48 21.22 24.23
CA ASN A 78 6.37 20.36 23.05
C ASN A 78 7.22 19.08 23.20
N THR A 79 8.42 19.20 23.77
CA THR A 79 9.32 18.06 23.99
C THR A 79 8.76 17.08 25.03
N MET A 80 8.15 17.59 26.11
CA MET A 80 7.52 16.73 27.13
C MET A 80 6.29 16.01 26.57
N ILE A 81 5.47 16.71 25.78
CA ILE A 81 4.31 16.13 25.08
C ILE A 81 4.75 15.05 24.10
N ASP A 82 5.74 15.31 23.24
CA ASP A 82 6.32 14.32 22.34
C ASP A 82 6.85 13.09 23.10
N GLY A 83 7.49 13.31 24.26
CA GLY A 83 7.93 12.24 25.14
C GLY A 83 6.80 11.32 25.61
N TYR A 84 5.68 11.90 26.08
CA TYR A 84 4.50 11.14 26.47
C TYR A 84 3.88 10.38 25.29
N LEU A 85 3.73 11.04 24.14
CA LEU A 85 3.20 10.44 22.92
C LEU A 85 4.02 9.22 22.47
N LYS A 86 5.37 9.34 22.46
CA LYS A 86 6.29 8.24 22.10
C LYS A 86 6.24 7.07 23.09
N CYS A 87 5.93 7.33 24.35
CA CYS A 87 5.76 6.30 25.37
C CYS A 87 4.32 5.73 25.43
N GLY A 88 3.41 6.21 24.57
CA GLY A 88 2.02 5.76 24.52
C GLY A 88 1.08 6.36 25.58
N ASP A 89 1.54 7.34 26.37
CA ASP A 89 0.71 8.01 27.38
C ASP A 89 -0.05 9.20 26.76
N LEU A 90 -1.09 8.87 26.00
CA LEU A 90 -1.89 9.86 25.28
C LEU A 90 -2.66 10.81 26.21
N GLU A 91 -3.09 10.34 27.38
CA GLU A 91 -3.86 11.15 28.32
C GLU A 91 -2.99 12.19 29.01
N ALA A 92 -1.76 11.84 29.41
CA ALA A 92 -0.81 12.82 29.93
C ALA A 92 -0.41 13.85 28.87
N ALA A 93 -0.23 13.42 27.62
CA ALA A 93 0.06 14.32 26.50
C ALA A 93 -1.09 15.33 26.26
N LYS A 94 -2.34 14.85 26.18
CA LYS A 94 -3.53 15.71 26.05
C LYS A 94 -3.68 16.66 27.24
N GLY A 95 -3.45 16.16 28.45
CA GLY A 95 -3.49 16.94 29.68
C GLY A 95 -2.48 18.09 29.68
N LEU A 96 -1.22 17.81 29.33
CA LEU A 96 -0.21 18.87 29.18
C LEU A 96 -0.57 19.84 28.07
N PHE A 97 -1.00 19.36 26.90
CA PHE A 97 -1.40 20.22 25.80
C PHE A 97 -2.53 21.17 26.19
N ALA A 98 -3.51 20.72 26.97
CA ALA A 98 -4.61 21.54 27.49
C ALA A 98 -4.14 22.60 28.51
N GLN A 99 -3.08 22.31 29.28
CA GLN A 99 -2.50 23.23 30.27
C GLN A 99 -1.51 24.24 29.67
N MET A 100 -1.06 24.05 28.42
CA MET A 100 -0.09 24.95 27.78
C MET A 100 -0.58 26.41 27.79
N PRO A 101 0.19 27.35 28.36
CA PRO A 101 -0.19 28.76 28.42
C PRO A 101 -0.25 29.42 27.04
N VAL A 102 0.68 29.05 26.15
CA VAL A 102 0.78 29.54 24.78
C VAL A 102 1.03 28.36 23.87
N ARG A 103 0.23 28.24 22.80
CA ARG A 103 0.39 27.21 21.76
C ARG A 103 0.80 27.90 20.47
N ASN A 104 1.80 27.34 19.80
CA ASN A 104 2.15 27.72 18.44
C ASN A 104 1.87 26.56 17.48
N ILE A 105 2.04 26.79 16.16
CA ILE A 105 1.84 25.77 15.12
C ILE A 105 2.63 24.49 15.45
N GLY A 106 3.86 24.61 15.96
CA GLY A 106 4.67 23.48 16.40
C GLY A 106 4.01 22.63 17.51
N SER A 107 3.35 23.26 18.48
CA SER A 107 2.62 22.56 19.55
C SER A 107 1.47 21.71 19.00
N TRP A 108 0.70 22.27 18.06
CA TRP A 108 -0.39 21.54 17.39
C TRP A 108 0.15 20.38 16.54
N ASN A 109 1.22 20.63 15.77
CA ASN A 109 1.85 19.62 14.92
C ASN A 109 2.36 18.41 15.72
N VAL A 110 2.95 18.63 16.91
CA VAL A 110 3.39 17.53 17.79
C VAL A 110 2.21 16.65 18.22
N MET A 111 1.10 17.25 18.65
CA MET A 111 -0.10 16.51 19.05
C MET A 111 -0.72 15.74 17.88
N ILE A 112 -0.88 16.39 16.73
CA ILE A 112 -1.44 15.78 15.53
C ILE A 112 -0.60 14.58 15.09
N ASN A 113 0.72 14.75 14.99
CA ASN A 113 1.64 13.69 14.58
C ASN A 113 1.59 12.49 15.54
N GLY A 114 1.59 12.75 16.86
CA GLY A 114 1.52 11.70 17.87
C GLY A 114 0.19 10.96 17.89
N LEU A 115 -0.93 11.67 17.78
CA LEU A 115 -2.26 11.05 17.71
C LEU A 115 -2.42 10.21 16.44
N ALA A 116 -1.94 10.71 15.30
CA ALA A 116 -1.95 9.98 14.05
C ALA A 116 -1.14 8.68 14.14
N LYS A 117 0.10 8.75 14.65
CA LYS A 117 0.95 7.56 14.89
C LYS A 117 0.38 6.60 15.94
N GLY A 118 -0.35 7.13 16.92
CA GLY A 118 -1.08 6.34 17.92
C GLY A 118 -2.40 5.73 17.40
N GLY A 119 -2.72 5.87 16.12
CA GLY A 119 -3.93 5.33 15.49
C GLY A 119 -5.22 6.08 15.86
N LYS A 120 -5.13 7.24 16.53
CA LYS A 120 -6.27 8.09 16.93
C LYS A 120 -6.54 9.17 15.89
N LEU A 121 -6.71 8.77 14.63
CA LEU A 121 -6.88 9.70 13.51
C LEU A 121 -8.06 10.66 13.66
N GLY A 122 -9.16 10.22 14.28
CA GLY A 122 -10.31 11.10 14.54
C GLY A 122 -9.98 12.25 15.49
N ASP A 123 -9.16 12.01 16.52
CA ASP A 123 -8.71 13.05 17.44
C ASP A 123 -7.68 13.97 16.78
N ALA A 124 -6.76 13.40 15.99
CA ALA A 124 -5.80 14.17 15.20
C ALA A 124 -6.52 15.11 14.23
N ARG A 125 -7.56 14.62 13.54
CA ARG A 125 -8.38 15.41 12.61
C ARG A 125 -9.09 16.57 13.31
N LYS A 126 -9.68 16.34 14.49
CA LYS A 126 -10.32 17.40 15.28
C LYS A 126 -9.34 18.51 15.63
N LEU A 127 -8.17 18.17 16.17
CA LEU A 127 -7.14 19.16 16.50
C LEU A 127 -6.66 19.91 15.26
N PHE A 128 -6.52 19.22 14.13
CA PHE A 128 -6.15 19.84 12.86
C PHE A 128 -7.21 20.84 12.37
N ASP A 129 -8.50 20.51 12.48
CA ASP A 129 -9.60 21.39 12.09
C ASP A 129 -9.72 22.62 13.03
N GLU A 130 -9.33 22.49 14.31
CA GLU A 130 -9.29 23.58 15.29
C GLU A 130 -8.15 24.59 15.05
N MET A 131 -7.12 24.24 14.27
CA MET A 131 -6.01 25.15 13.97
C MET A 131 -6.49 26.38 13.18
N SER A 132 -6.16 27.58 13.66
CA SER A 132 -6.44 28.84 12.97
C SER A 132 -5.51 29.07 11.78
N GLU A 133 -4.25 28.64 11.91
CA GLU A 133 -3.21 28.71 10.89
C GLU A 133 -2.55 27.34 10.76
N ARG A 134 -2.27 26.91 9.52
CA ARG A 134 -1.66 25.62 9.21
C ARG A 134 -0.44 25.84 8.33
N ASP A 135 0.64 25.16 8.66
CA ASP A 135 1.84 25.14 7.82
C ASP A 135 1.95 23.82 7.05
N GLU A 136 2.98 23.71 6.21
CA GLU A 136 3.25 22.49 5.43
C GLU A 136 3.36 21.24 6.34
N ILE A 137 3.90 21.39 7.55
CA ILE A 137 4.09 20.29 8.50
C ILE A 137 2.75 19.82 9.07
N SER A 138 1.81 20.74 9.33
CA SER A 138 0.43 20.41 9.73
C SER A 138 -0.24 19.52 8.68
N TRP A 139 -0.19 19.94 7.41
CA TRP A 139 -0.76 19.20 6.29
C TRP A 139 -0.10 17.84 6.11
N SER A 140 1.24 17.82 6.12
CA SER A 140 2.00 16.59 5.93
C SER A 140 1.72 15.57 7.02
N SER A 141 1.60 16.00 8.28
CA SER A 141 1.32 15.11 9.41
C SER A 141 -0.05 14.44 9.28
N MET A 142 -1.06 15.17 8.79
CA MET A 142 -2.38 14.59 8.55
C MET A 142 -2.40 13.64 7.35
N VAL A 143 -1.79 14.03 6.23
CA VAL A 143 -1.70 13.18 5.02
C VAL A 143 -1.00 11.87 5.33
N ASP A 144 0.17 11.92 5.98
CA ASP A 144 0.92 10.72 6.36
C ASP A 144 0.18 9.86 7.38
N GLY A 145 -0.53 10.49 8.32
CA GLY A 145 -1.36 9.79 9.29
C GLY A 145 -2.43 8.93 8.61
N TYR A 146 -3.16 9.51 7.66
CA TYR A 146 -4.16 8.79 6.89
C TYR A 146 -3.54 7.69 6.00
N ILE A 147 -2.42 7.98 5.32
CA ILE A 147 -1.71 7.00 4.49
C ILE A 147 -1.24 5.81 5.33
N SER A 148 -0.66 6.05 6.49
CA SER A 148 -0.16 5.00 7.39
C SER A 148 -1.28 4.10 7.92
N ALA A 149 -2.51 4.61 7.98
CA ALA A 149 -3.70 3.83 8.32
C ALA A 149 -4.41 3.19 7.12
N GLY A 150 -3.90 3.38 5.89
CA GLY A 150 -4.53 2.89 4.66
C GLY A 150 -5.77 3.69 4.21
N CYS A 151 -6.03 4.85 4.83
CA CYS A 151 -7.11 5.77 4.50
C CYS A 151 -6.72 6.73 3.36
N TYR A 152 -6.42 6.17 2.19
CA TYR A 152 -5.83 6.93 1.07
C TYR A 152 -6.78 7.99 0.50
N LYS A 153 -8.10 7.75 0.52
CA LYS A 153 -9.10 8.71 0.01
C LYS A 153 -9.11 9.97 0.87
N GLU A 154 -9.17 9.79 2.19
CA GLU A 154 -9.14 10.86 3.18
C GLU A 154 -7.81 11.64 3.12
N ALA A 155 -6.69 10.95 2.86
CA ALA A 155 -5.41 11.60 2.61
C ALA A 155 -5.45 12.55 1.40
N LEU A 156 -6.08 12.12 0.29
CA LEU A 156 -6.25 12.98 -0.89
C LEU A 156 -7.25 14.12 -0.65
N GLU A 157 -8.29 13.91 0.18
CA GLU A 157 -9.22 14.98 0.58
C GLU A 157 -8.51 16.07 1.39
N ILE A 158 -7.65 15.70 2.34
CA ILE A 158 -6.78 16.64 3.06
C ILE A 158 -5.87 17.40 2.08
N PHE A 159 -5.27 16.71 1.13
CA PHE A 159 -4.41 17.36 0.14
C PHE A 159 -5.18 18.34 -0.77
N GLN A 160 -6.40 18.00 -1.16
CA GLN A 160 -7.27 18.93 -1.90
C GLN A 160 -7.63 20.15 -1.04
N GLN A 161 -7.85 19.97 0.26
CA GLN A 161 -8.06 21.09 1.18
C GLN A 161 -6.82 21.99 1.25
N MET A 162 -5.61 21.42 1.35
CA MET A 162 -4.35 22.16 1.29
C MET A 162 -4.22 23.02 0.03
N GLN A 163 -4.61 22.45 -1.13
CA GLN A 163 -4.59 23.15 -2.41
C GLN A 163 -5.57 24.34 -2.44
N ARG A 164 -6.76 24.19 -1.86
CA ARG A 164 -7.76 25.27 -1.75
C ARG A 164 -7.31 26.38 -0.81
N GLU A 165 -6.53 26.05 0.22
CA GLU A 165 -5.89 27.00 1.13
C GLU A 165 -4.57 27.56 0.56
N GLU A 166 -4.27 27.30 -0.72
CA GLU A 166 -3.13 27.81 -1.48
C GLU A 166 -1.75 27.57 -0.82
N THR A 167 -1.66 26.59 0.08
CA THR A 167 -0.40 26.24 0.73
C THR A 167 0.46 25.44 -0.24
N ARG A 168 1.71 25.87 -0.45
CA ARG A 168 2.62 25.20 -1.39
C ARG A 168 3.08 23.86 -0.83
N PRO A 169 2.80 22.72 -1.50
CA PRO A 169 3.32 21.44 -1.07
C PRO A 169 4.82 21.32 -1.37
N GLY A 170 5.59 20.88 -0.38
CA GLY A 170 6.98 20.48 -0.56
C GLY A 170 7.11 19.01 -0.97
N ARG A 171 8.35 18.56 -1.16
CA ARG A 171 8.66 17.24 -1.78
C ARG A 171 8.10 16.05 -1.02
N PHE A 172 8.07 16.15 0.30
CA PHE A 172 7.70 15.04 1.17
C PHE A 172 6.20 14.74 1.07
N ILE A 173 5.33 15.74 1.27
CA ILE A 173 3.88 15.58 1.07
C ILE A 173 3.54 15.17 -0.36
N LEU A 174 4.24 15.67 -1.39
CA LEU A 174 4.04 15.23 -2.77
C LEU A 174 4.34 13.74 -2.96
N SER A 175 5.40 13.23 -2.33
CA SER A 175 5.74 11.80 -2.34
C SER A 175 4.66 10.96 -1.65
N SER A 176 4.17 11.43 -0.50
CA SER A 176 3.07 10.80 0.24
C SER A 176 1.77 10.77 -0.59
N VAL A 177 1.42 11.89 -1.23
CA VAL A 177 0.25 11.98 -2.11
C VAL A 177 0.37 11.03 -3.31
N LEU A 178 1.54 10.93 -3.94
CA LEU A 178 1.78 9.97 -5.03
C LEU A 178 1.59 8.53 -4.56
N ALA A 179 2.04 8.19 -3.35
CA ALA A 179 1.80 6.87 -2.76
C ALA A 179 0.29 6.61 -2.53
N ALA A 180 -0.47 7.61 -2.05
CA ALA A 180 -1.93 7.49 -1.92
C ALA A 180 -2.59 7.27 -3.29
N CYS A 181 -2.20 8.05 -4.30
CA CYS A 181 -2.70 7.92 -5.68
C CYS A 181 -2.44 6.51 -6.23
N SER A 182 -1.24 5.98 -6.02
CA SER A 182 -0.82 4.64 -6.44
C SER A 182 -1.70 3.53 -5.85
N ASN A 183 -2.25 3.71 -4.66
CA ASN A 183 -3.03 2.68 -3.98
C ASN A 183 -4.49 2.62 -4.45
N ILE A 184 -5.09 3.77 -4.76
CA ILE A 184 -6.51 3.86 -5.14
C ILE A 184 -6.75 4.15 -6.62
N GLY A 185 -5.68 4.31 -7.41
CA GLY A 185 -5.75 4.60 -8.84
C GLY A 185 -6.10 6.04 -9.17
N ALA A 186 -5.76 7.01 -8.31
CA ALA A 186 -6.08 8.43 -8.48
C ALA A 186 -5.11 9.11 -9.48
N ILE A 187 -5.23 8.74 -10.75
CA ILE A 187 -4.34 9.18 -11.82
C ILE A 187 -4.42 10.69 -12.07
N ASP A 188 -5.57 11.33 -11.88
CA ASP A 188 -5.78 12.75 -12.14
C ASP A 188 -5.00 13.62 -11.14
N GLN A 189 -5.03 13.25 -9.86
CA GLN A 189 -4.22 13.87 -8.81
C GLN A 189 -2.73 13.60 -9.04
N GLY A 190 -2.37 12.39 -9.46
CA GLY A 190 -1.00 12.07 -9.87
C GLY A 190 -0.49 12.95 -11.02
N ARG A 191 -1.32 13.16 -12.06
CA ARG A 191 -1.00 14.09 -13.17
C ARG A 191 -0.91 15.53 -12.71
N TRP A 192 -1.78 15.95 -11.78
CA TRP A 192 -1.68 17.28 -11.17
C TRP A 192 -0.33 17.46 -10.47
N VAL A 193 0.11 16.48 -9.66
CA VAL A 193 1.40 16.52 -8.97
C VAL A 193 2.54 16.61 -9.99
N HIS A 194 2.53 15.78 -11.04
CA HIS A 194 3.54 15.86 -12.10
C HIS A 194 3.58 17.25 -12.76
N ALA A 195 2.42 17.80 -13.11
CA ALA A 195 2.33 19.14 -13.70
C ALA A 195 2.81 20.22 -12.73
N TYR A 196 2.50 20.10 -11.44
CA TYR A 196 2.99 21.01 -10.39
C TYR A 196 4.51 20.98 -10.29
N LEU A 197 5.13 19.80 -10.31
CA LEU A 197 6.59 19.64 -10.28
C LEU A 197 7.24 20.34 -11.48
N LYS A 198 6.71 20.14 -12.69
CA LYS A 198 7.19 20.78 -13.92
C LYS A 198 7.02 22.31 -13.88
N ARG A 199 5.83 22.81 -13.51
CA ARG A 199 5.53 24.25 -13.45
C ARG A 199 6.38 25.00 -12.43
N ASN A 200 6.67 24.38 -11.28
CA ASN A 200 7.47 24.99 -10.22
C ASN A 200 8.97 24.69 -10.32
N SER A 201 9.42 24.07 -11.43
CA SER A 201 10.83 23.69 -11.64
C SER A 201 11.42 22.87 -10.48
N ILE A 202 10.59 22.04 -9.84
CA ILE A 202 11.03 21.14 -8.77
C ILE A 202 11.73 19.95 -9.43
N LYS A 203 13.05 19.87 -9.27
CA LYS A 203 13.85 18.75 -9.79
C LYS A 203 13.43 17.43 -9.16
N LEU A 204 13.19 16.43 -9.99
CA LEU A 204 13.01 15.04 -9.57
C LEU A 204 14.36 14.51 -9.08
N ASP A 205 14.47 14.29 -7.78
CA ASP A 205 15.50 13.41 -7.22
C ASP A 205 15.07 11.94 -7.39
N ALA A 206 15.95 11.01 -7.06
CA ALA A 206 15.68 9.59 -7.22
C ALA A 206 14.39 9.19 -6.48
N VAL A 207 14.17 9.68 -5.25
CA VAL A 207 13.01 9.35 -4.40
C VAL A 207 11.69 9.84 -5.01
N LEU A 208 11.58 11.13 -5.29
CA LEU A 208 10.36 11.74 -5.83
C LEU A 208 10.09 11.25 -7.27
N GLY A 209 11.13 11.09 -8.09
CA GLY A 209 11.01 10.53 -9.43
C GLY A 209 10.52 9.08 -9.40
N THR A 210 11.02 8.26 -8.47
CA THR A 210 10.54 6.88 -8.32
C THR A 210 9.11 6.83 -7.79
N ALA A 211 8.72 7.70 -6.85
CA ALA A 211 7.33 7.77 -6.38
C ALA A 211 6.37 8.15 -7.52
N LEU A 212 6.78 9.05 -8.40
CA LEU A 212 5.99 9.46 -9.55
C LEU A 212 5.88 8.34 -10.61
N LEU A 213 6.98 7.65 -10.88
CA LEU A 213 7.01 6.47 -11.75
C LEU A 213 6.12 5.36 -11.21
N ASP A 214 6.28 5.00 -9.93
CA ASP A 214 5.48 3.95 -9.27
C ASP A 214 3.99 4.30 -9.33
N MET A 215 3.64 5.57 -9.11
CA MET A 215 2.27 6.07 -9.26
C MET A 215 1.74 5.85 -10.67
N TYR A 216 2.48 6.24 -11.71
CA TYR A 216 2.03 6.03 -13.09
C TYR A 216 1.86 4.56 -13.44
N ALA A 217 2.81 3.71 -13.07
CA ALA A 217 2.70 2.26 -13.25
C ALA A 217 1.50 1.70 -12.49
N LYS A 218 1.29 2.09 -11.23
CA LYS A 218 0.19 1.63 -10.37
C LYS A 218 -1.17 2.28 -10.64
N CYS A 219 -1.23 3.28 -11.51
CA CYS A 219 -2.47 3.86 -12.05
C CYS A 219 -2.76 3.46 -13.50
N GLY A 220 -1.98 2.56 -14.09
CA GLY A 220 -2.25 1.96 -15.40
C GLY A 220 -1.71 2.76 -16.58
N ARG A 221 -0.86 3.76 -16.31
CA ARG A 221 -0.21 4.64 -17.29
C ARG A 221 1.29 4.39 -17.34
N LEU A 222 1.66 3.14 -17.62
CA LEU A 222 3.05 2.69 -17.73
C LEU A 222 3.83 3.47 -18.81
N ASP A 223 3.15 3.97 -19.83
CA ASP A 223 3.70 4.88 -20.84
C ASP A 223 4.27 6.15 -20.19
N MET A 224 3.49 6.83 -19.34
CA MET A 224 3.96 8.01 -18.60
C MET A 224 5.02 7.65 -17.56
N GLY A 225 4.92 6.46 -16.96
CA GLY A 225 5.95 5.95 -16.05
C GLY A 225 7.30 5.76 -16.75
N TRP A 226 7.28 5.26 -17.99
CA TRP A 226 8.47 5.14 -18.84
C TRP A 226 9.06 6.50 -19.20
N GLU A 227 8.22 7.49 -19.54
CA GLU A 227 8.68 8.87 -19.79
C GLU A 227 9.41 9.45 -18.57
N VAL A 228 8.85 9.30 -17.37
CA VAL A 228 9.49 9.75 -16.12
C VAL A 228 10.81 9.02 -15.90
N PHE A 229 10.84 7.69 -16.11
CA PHE A 229 12.07 6.91 -16.00
C PHE A 229 13.16 7.44 -16.94
N GLU A 230 12.81 7.78 -18.18
CA GLU A 230 13.76 8.31 -19.15
C GLU A 230 14.22 9.74 -18.83
N GLU A 231 13.33 10.60 -18.35
CA GLU A 231 13.64 11.98 -17.94
C GLU A 231 14.61 12.03 -16.73
N MET A 232 14.65 10.99 -15.89
CA MET A 232 15.52 10.93 -14.71
C MET A 232 17.00 10.76 -15.08
N LYS A 233 17.81 11.76 -14.73
CA LYS A 233 19.28 11.75 -14.93
C LYS A 233 20.02 10.84 -13.96
N GLU A 234 19.58 10.81 -12.71
CA GLU A 234 20.14 9.97 -11.64
C GLU A 234 19.11 8.91 -11.30
N ARG A 235 19.45 7.65 -11.59
CA ARG A 235 18.59 6.49 -11.34
C ARG A 235 19.30 5.60 -10.34
N GLU A 236 18.67 5.41 -9.19
CA GLU A 236 19.16 4.49 -8.18
C GLU A 236 18.52 3.11 -8.34
N ILE A 237 19.02 2.12 -7.61
CA ILE A 237 18.54 0.73 -7.68
C ILE A 237 17.02 0.63 -7.50
N PHE A 238 16.44 1.44 -6.62
CA PHE A 238 15.00 1.44 -6.38
C PHE A 238 14.20 2.02 -7.55
N THR A 239 14.77 2.93 -8.36
CA THR A 239 14.15 3.44 -9.60
C THR A 239 14.04 2.34 -10.65
N TRP A 240 15.10 1.55 -10.83
CA TRP A 240 15.10 0.37 -11.71
C TRP A 240 14.11 -0.68 -11.22
N ASN A 241 14.10 -0.97 -9.92
CA ASN A 241 13.19 -1.93 -9.31
C ASN A 241 11.73 -1.54 -9.50
N ALA A 242 11.38 -0.26 -9.32
CA ALA A 242 10.03 0.22 -9.54
C ALA A 242 9.58 0.04 -11.00
N MET A 243 10.47 0.29 -11.96
CA MET A 243 10.15 0.13 -13.37
C MET A 243 10.04 -1.34 -13.79
N ILE A 244 10.97 -2.19 -13.36
CA ILE A 244 10.92 -3.65 -13.59
C ILE A 244 9.65 -4.25 -12.98
N GLY A 245 9.32 -3.87 -11.73
CA GLY A 245 8.09 -4.28 -11.07
C GLY A 245 6.84 -3.78 -11.79
N GLY A 246 6.85 -2.53 -12.25
CA GLY A 246 5.79 -1.95 -13.10
C GLY A 246 5.57 -2.74 -14.38
N LEU A 247 6.64 -3.10 -15.11
CA LEU A 247 6.55 -3.93 -16.31
C LEU A 247 5.99 -5.34 -15.99
N ALA A 248 6.42 -5.94 -14.89
CA ALA A 248 5.97 -7.25 -14.43
C ALA A 248 4.45 -7.28 -14.13
N ILE A 249 3.92 -6.31 -13.39
CA ILE A 249 2.48 -6.24 -13.08
C ILE A 249 1.65 -5.89 -14.32
N HIS A 250 2.24 -5.32 -15.36
CA HIS A 250 1.59 -5.06 -16.65
C HIS A 250 1.68 -6.24 -17.64
N GLY A 251 2.33 -7.34 -17.27
CA GLY A 251 2.53 -8.49 -18.16
C GLY A 251 3.56 -8.25 -19.27
N ARG A 252 4.38 -7.20 -19.16
CA ARG A 252 5.43 -6.82 -20.12
C ARG A 252 6.76 -7.51 -19.78
N ALA A 253 6.74 -8.83 -19.71
CA ALA A 253 7.84 -9.61 -19.13
C ALA A 253 9.15 -9.55 -19.94
N GLU A 254 9.05 -9.53 -21.28
CA GLU A 254 10.22 -9.35 -22.15
C GLU A 254 10.88 -7.98 -21.89
N ASP A 255 10.10 -6.90 -21.83
CA ASP A 255 10.64 -5.57 -21.53
C ASP A 255 11.26 -5.50 -20.12
N ALA A 256 10.68 -6.20 -19.14
CA ALA A 256 11.24 -6.28 -17.78
C ALA A 256 12.62 -6.96 -17.78
N LEU A 257 12.78 -8.04 -18.55
CA LEU A 257 14.04 -8.77 -18.70
C LEU A 257 15.07 -7.98 -19.50
N GLU A 258 14.64 -7.25 -20.53
CA GLU A 258 15.51 -6.33 -21.27
C GLU A 258 16.02 -5.22 -20.35
N LEU A 259 15.13 -4.59 -19.57
CA LEU A 259 15.51 -3.53 -18.63
C LEU A 259 16.43 -4.05 -17.53
N PHE A 260 16.19 -5.27 -17.04
CA PHE A 260 17.10 -5.95 -16.11
C PHE A 260 18.49 -6.20 -16.71
N SER A 261 18.58 -6.49 -18.00
CA SER A 261 19.86 -6.65 -18.70
C SER A 261 20.59 -5.31 -18.82
N LYS A 262 19.88 -4.25 -19.23
CA LYS A 262 20.43 -2.87 -19.29
C LYS A 262 20.92 -2.37 -17.94
N MET A 263 20.21 -2.69 -16.85
CA MET A 263 20.64 -2.37 -15.49
C MET A 263 22.02 -2.97 -15.18
N GLN A 264 22.24 -4.23 -15.55
CA GLN A 264 23.51 -4.91 -15.33
C GLN A 264 24.64 -4.39 -16.22
N GLU A 265 24.35 -4.07 -17.48
CA GLU A 265 25.29 -3.42 -18.40
C GLU A 265 25.75 -2.06 -17.86
N GLY A 266 24.83 -1.32 -17.23
CA GLY A 266 25.11 -0.09 -16.49
C GLY A 266 25.89 -0.28 -15.18
N ARG A 267 26.34 -1.50 -14.88
CA ARG A 267 27.07 -1.91 -13.65
C ARG A 267 26.28 -1.69 -12.35
N MET A 268 24.95 -1.55 -12.44
CA MET A 268 24.08 -1.53 -11.27
C MET A 268 23.84 -2.96 -10.81
N LYS A 269 24.27 -3.29 -9.59
CA LYS A 269 24.11 -4.63 -9.03
C LYS A 269 22.64 -4.88 -8.67
N PRO A 270 22.00 -5.95 -9.18
CA PRO A 270 20.69 -6.37 -8.71
C PRO A 270 20.68 -6.66 -7.21
N ASN A 271 19.57 -6.36 -6.54
CA ASN A 271 19.31 -6.79 -5.17
C ASN A 271 18.09 -7.72 -5.11
N GLY A 272 17.71 -8.19 -3.92
CA GLY A 272 16.56 -9.06 -3.75
C GLY A 272 15.27 -8.48 -4.35
N VAL A 273 15.02 -7.18 -4.17
CA VAL A 273 13.84 -6.52 -4.75
C VAL A 273 13.88 -6.52 -6.28
N THR A 274 15.05 -6.33 -6.91
CA THR A 274 15.21 -6.47 -8.36
C THR A 274 14.80 -7.86 -8.82
N LEU A 275 15.30 -8.89 -8.15
CA LEU A 275 15.11 -10.29 -8.52
C LEU A 275 13.66 -10.73 -8.30
N VAL A 276 12.98 -10.26 -7.25
CA VAL A 276 11.52 -10.43 -7.09
C VAL A 276 10.75 -9.86 -8.28
N GLY A 277 11.10 -8.65 -8.74
CA GLY A 277 10.47 -8.04 -9.91
C GLY A 277 10.64 -8.87 -11.18
N VAL A 278 11.84 -9.39 -11.43
CA VAL A 278 12.13 -10.22 -12.60
C VAL A 278 11.48 -11.61 -12.52
N LEU A 279 11.49 -12.25 -11.35
CA LEU A 279 10.81 -13.53 -11.15
C LEU A 279 9.29 -13.39 -11.26
N THR A 280 8.71 -12.29 -10.79
CA THR A 280 7.29 -11.96 -10.99
C THR A 280 6.97 -11.79 -12.48
N ALA A 281 7.84 -11.12 -13.25
CA ALA A 281 7.67 -11.01 -14.70
C ALA A 281 7.66 -12.40 -15.37
N CYS A 282 8.59 -13.28 -14.96
CA CYS A 282 8.62 -14.66 -15.45
C CYS A 282 7.36 -15.42 -15.07
N ALA A 283 6.90 -15.31 -13.82
CA ALA A 283 5.69 -15.95 -13.31
C ALA A 283 4.42 -15.53 -14.07
N HIS A 284 4.31 -14.25 -14.44
CA HIS A 284 3.17 -13.75 -15.21
C HIS A 284 3.20 -14.09 -16.71
N ALA A 285 4.37 -14.40 -17.25
CA ALA A 285 4.54 -14.79 -18.65
C ALA A 285 4.73 -16.30 -18.87
N GLY A 286 4.86 -17.09 -17.80
CA GLY A 286 5.12 -18.53 -17.89
C GLY A 286 6.55 -18.88 -18.34
N PHE A 287 7.52 -17.99 -18.11
CA PHE A 287 8.92 -18.21 -18.50
C PHE A 287 9.67 -19.07 -17.48
N VAL A 288 9.30 -20.35 -17.39
CA VAL A 288 9.84 -21.31 -16.40
C VAL A 288 11.37 -21.38 -16.45
N ASP A 289 11.95 -21.61 -17.63
CA ASP A 289 13.40 -21.77 -17.79
C ASP A 289 14.18 -20.52 -17.37
N LYS A 290 13.70 -19.33 -17.77
CA LYS A 290 14.33 -18.05 -17.41
C LYS A 290 14.24 -17.82 -15.90
N GLY A 291 13.08 -18.09 -15.30
CA GLY A 291 12.86 -17.96 -13.85
C GLY A 291 13.76 -18.89 -13.03
N LEU A 292 13.83 -20.17 -13.40
CA LEU A 292 14.70 -21.16 -12.74
C LEU A 292 16.17 -20.76 -12.82
N ARG A 293 16.65 -20.34 -14.00
CA ARG A 293 18.04 -19.90 -14.18
C ARG A 293 18.38 -18.71 -13.28
N ILE A 294 17.50 -17.71 -13.21
CA ILE A 294 17.71 -16.53 -12.37
C ILE A 294 17.74 -16.94 -10.90
N PHE A 295 16.78 -17.77 -10.46
CA PHE A 295 16.69 -18.23 -9.08
C PHE A 295 17.93 -19.03 -8.63
N GLN A 296 18.40 -19.96 -9.45
CA GLN A 296 19.59 -20.79 -9.16
C GLN A 296 20.88 -19.96 -9.08
N THR A 297 20.97 -18.87 -9.86
CA THR A 297 22.17 -18.02 -9.91
C THR A 297 22.15 -16.87 -8.89
N MET A 298 21.08 -16.72 -8.09
CA MET A 298 20.94 -15.64 -7.09
C MET A 298 22.13 -15.53 -6.14
N ARG A 299 22.49 -16.65 -5.50
CA ARG A 299 23.57 -16.67 -4.51
C ARG A 299 24.94 -16.54 -5.16
N GLU A 300 25.20 -17.36 -6.17
CA GLU A 300 26.55 -17.49 -6.76
C GLU A 300 26.95 -16.29 -7.62
N PHE A 301 26.01 -15.75 -8.41
CA PHE A 301 26.30 -14.68 -9.36
C PHE A 301 25.94 -13.29 -8.82
N TYR A 302 24.80 -13.17 -8.15
CA TYR A 302 24.33 -11.87 -7.64
C TYR A 302 24.69 -11.63 -6.17
N GLY A 303 25.12 -12.65 -5.43
CA GLY A 303 25.41 -12.54 -3.99
C GLY A 303 24.17 -12.27 -3.15
N VAL A 304 22.99 -12.67 -3.63
CA VAL A 304 21.70 -12.47 -2.96
C VAL A 304 21.18 -13.82 -2.48
N ASP A 305 20.95 -13.96 -1.19
CA ASP A 305 20.30 -15.13 -0.63
C ASP A 305 18.79 -15.12 -0.95
N PRO A 306 18.21 -16.25 -1.42
CA PRO A 306 16.78 -16.32 -1.64
C PRO A 306 15.96 -16.15 -0.35
N GLU A 307 15.14 -15.11 -0.33
CA GLU A 307 14.14 -14.82 0.72
C GLU A 307 12.74 -15.34 0.35
N LEU A 308 11.77 -15.25 1.29
CA LEU A 308 10.40 -15.76 1.14
C LEU A 308 9.70 -15.27 -0.13
N GLU A 309 9.95 -14.02 -0.51
CA GLU A 309 9.38 -13.36 -1.68
C GLU A 309 9.84 -14.03 -2.98
N HIS A 310 11.12 -14.42 -3.06
CA HIS A 310 11.69 -15.09 -4.23
C HIS A 310 11.11 -16.49 -4.39
N TYR A 311 11.02 -17.25 -3.28
CA TYR A 311 10.34 -18.55 -3.26
C TYR A 311 8.86 -18.41 -3.64
N GLY A 312 8.18 -17.38 -3.15
CA GLY A 312 6.80 -17.08 -3.51
C GLY A 312 6.61 -16.87 -5.01
N CYS A 313 7.48 -16.08 -5.66
CA CYS A 313 7.45 -15.90 -7.12
C CYS A 313 7.72 -17.21 -7.88
N MET A 314 8.65 -18.03 -7.40
CA MET A 314 8.97 -19.31 -8.06
C MET A 314 7.84 -20.33 -7.92
N VAL A 315 7.21 -20.42 -6.74
CA VAL A 315 6.04 -21.26 -6.52
C VAL A 315 4.85 -20.79 -7.37
N ASP A 316 4.65 -19.47 -7.52
CA ASP A 316 3.65 -18.92 -8.45
C ASP A 316 3.94 -19.33 -9.90
N LEU A 317 5.20 -19.18 -10.36
CA LEU A 317 5.64 -19.56 -11.69
C LEU A 317 5.43 -21.05 -11.99
N LEU A 318 5.92 -21.93 -11.11
CA LEU A 318 5.80 -23.38 -11.27
C LEU A 318 4.34 -23.82 -11.18
N GLY A 319 3.61 -23.32 -10.18
CA GLY A 319 2.20 -23.63 -9.97
C GLY A 319 1.32 -23.24 -11.17
N ARG A 320 1.44 -22.01 -11.68
CA ARG A 320 0.69 -21.58 -12.87
C ARG A 320 1.02 -22.40 -14.10
N SER A 321 2.26 -22.90 -14.19
CA SER A 321 2.71 -23.78 -15.27
C SER A 321 2.31 -25.25 -15.09
N GLY A 322 1.59 -25.59 -14.01
CA GLY A 322 1.14 -26.96 -13.72
C GLY A 322 2.21 -27.88 -13.12
N LEU A 323 3.39 -27.35 -12.82
CA LEU A 323 4.54 -28.07 -12.27
C LEU A 323 4.43 -28.19 -10.73
N PHE A 324 3.39 -28.90 -10.28
CA PHE A 324 3.04 -28.98 -8.86
C PHE A 324 4.06 -29.75 -8.02
N SER A 325 4.65 -30.81 -8.57
CA SER A 325 5.67 -31.61 -7.88
C SER A 325 6.91 -30.76 -7.60
N GLU A 326 7.39 -30.04 -8.62
CA GLU A 326 8.53 -29.13 -8.52
C GLU A 326 8.24 -27.97 -7.56
N ALA A 327 7.00 -27.45 -7.56
CA ALA A 327 6.60 -26.42 -6.61
C ALA A 327 6.61 -26.92 -5.16
N GLU A 328 6.14 -28.14 -4.91
CA GLU A 328 6.19 -28.76 -3.57
C GLU A 328 7.62 -29.06 -3.14
N ASP A 329 8.45 -29.61 -4.03
CA ASP A 329 9.87 -29.88 -3.76
C ASP A 329 10.61 -28.58 -3.41
N LEU A 330 10.31 -27.50 -4.15
CA LEU A 330 10.88 -26.19 -3.85
C LEU A 330 10.47 -25.70 -2.47
N ILE A 331 9.19 -25.82 -2.10
CA ILE A 331 8.69 -25.45 -0.76
C ILE A 331 9.38 -26.27 0.33
N ASN A 332 9.53 -27.58 0.12
CA ASN A 332 10.17 -28.49 1.07
C ASN A 332 11.68 -28.22 1.22
N SER A 333 12.32 -27.69 0.17
CA SER A 333 13.74 -27.32 0.18
C SER A 333 14.04 -25.96 0.82
N MET A 334 13.01 -25.18 1.20
CA MET A 334 13.20 -23.84 1.75
C MET A 334 14.01 -23.88 3.06
N PRO A 335 15.01 -23.01 3.24
CA PRO A 335 15.79 -22.94 4.49
C PRO A 335 15.00 -22.29 5.63
N MET A 336 13.81 -21.74 5.35
CA MET A 336 12.90 -21.11 6.30
C MET A 336 11.48 -21.68 6.17
N LYS A 337 10.65 -21.49 7.21
CA LYS A 337 9.25 -21.91 7.19
C LYS A 337 8.46 -21.11 6.14
N PRO A 338 7.70 -21.75 5.24
CA PRO A 338 6.91 -21.02 4.25
C PRO A 338 5.79 -20.21 4.90
N ASN A 339 5.56 -18.99 4.39
CA ASN A 339 4.51 -18.09 4.86
C ASN A 339 3.22 -18.23 4.03
N ALA A 340 2.20 -17.45 4.38
CA ALA A 340 0.91 -17.47 3.70
C ALA A 340 0.95 -16.96 2.25
N ALA A 341 1.99 -16.22 1.84
CA ALA A 341 2.14 -15.79 0.46
C ALA A 341 2.56 -16.97 -0.44
N VAL A 342 3.56 -17.75 -0.02
CA VAL A 342 4.04 -18.94 -0.74
C VAL A 342 2.92 -19.98 -0.91
N TRP A 343 2.26 -20.35 0.19
CA TRP A 343 1.11 -21.27 0.13
C TRP A 343 -0.07 -20.68 -0.64
N GLY A 344 -0.27 -19.35 -0.57
CA GLY A 344 -1.30 -18.65 -1.32
C GLY A 344 -1.12 -18.74 -2.83
N ALA A 345 0.12 -18.62 -3.31
CA ALA A 345 0.47 -18.79 -4.72
C ALA A 345 0.13 -20.21 -5.21
N LEU A 346 0.55 -21.24 -4.45
CA LEU A 346 0.24 -22.63 -4.78
C LEU A 346 -1.26 -22.92 -4.79
N LEU A 347 -2.02 -22.39 -3.81
CA LEU A 347 -3.47 -22.54 -3.78
C LEU A 347 -4.15 -21.88 -4.98
N GLY A 348 -3.68 -20.69 -5.38
CA GLY A 348 -4.14 -20.01 -6.58
C GLY A 348 -3.93 -20.86 -7.83
N ALA A 349 -2.76 -21.46 -7.98
CA ALA A 349 -2.45 -22.39 -9.06
C ALA A 349 -3.33 -23.65 -9.06
N CYS A 350 -3.61 -24.23 -7.88
CA CYS A 350 -4.48 -25.39 -7.78
C CYS A 350 -5.92 -25.08 -8.23
N ARG A 351 -6.41 -23.86 -7.98
CA ARG A 351 -7.71 -23.40 -8.48
C ARG A 351 -7.73 -23.37 -10.00
N ILE A 352 -6.66 -22.87 -10.64
CA ILE A 352 -6.57 -22.76 -12.11
C ILE A 352 -6.60 -24.14 -12.78
N HIS A 353 -5.82 -25.08 -12.26
CA HIS A 353 -5.68 -26.43 -12.85
C HIS A 353 -6.65 -27.47 -12.28
N GLY A 354 -7.55 -27.08 -11.38
CA GLY A 354 -8.51 -28.00 -10.74
C GLY A 354 -7.87 -29.07 -9.85
N ASN A 355 -6.67 -28.84 -9.30
CA ASN A 355 -5.98 -29.79 -8.42
C ASN A 355 -6.59 -29.77 -7.01
N PHE A 356 -7.75 -30.39 -6.86
CA PHE A 356 -8.56 -30.33 -5.66
C PHE A 356 -7.87 -30.86 -4.40
N ASN A 357 -7.19 -32.00 -4.48
CA ASN A 357 -6.56 -32.65 -3.33
C ASN A 357 -5.46 -31.76 -2.73
N LEU A 358 -4.63 -31.17 -3.60
CA LEU A 358 -3.59 -30.23 -3.19
C LEU A 358 -4.21 -28.94 -2.64
N ALA A 359 -5.24 -28.41 -3.31
CA ALA A 359 -5.96 -27.22 -2.89
C ALA A 359 -6.57 -27.36 -1.48
N GLU A 360 -7.18 -28.51 -1.16
CA GLU A 360 -7.75 -28.77 0.16
C GLU A 360 -6.67 -28.77 1.24
N ARG A 361 -5.54 -29.44 1.01
CA ARG A 361 -4.42 -29.50 1.96
C ARG A 361 -3.83 -28.12 2.21
N VAL A 362 -3.51 -27.38 1.14
CA VAL A 362 -2.91 -26.04 1.23
C VAL A 362 -3.91 -25.04 1.85
N GLY A 363 -5.19 -25.15 1.52
CA GLY A 363 -6.24 -24.33 2.12
C GLY A 363 -6.31 -24.48 3.64
N LYS A 364 -6.22 -25.71 4.16
CA LYS A 364 -6.19 -25.97 5.62
C LYS A 364 -4.96 -25.33 6.28
N ILE A 365 -3.77 -25.47 5.67
CA ILE A 365 -2.54 -24.81 6.15
C ILE A 365 -2.74 -23.29 6.24
N LEU A 366 -3.34 -22.68 5.21
CA LEU A 366 -3.57 -21.23 5.18
C LEU A 366 -4.57 -20.76 6.25
N LEU A 367 -5.57 -21.56 6.60
CA LEU A 367 -6.50 -21.24 7.69
C LEU A 367 -5.86 -21.30 9.09
N GLU A 368 -4.77 -22.06 9.23
CA GLU A 368 -3.96 -22.09 10.45
C GLU A 368 -2.98 -20.92 10.50
N LEU A 369 -2.36 -20.56 9.37
CA LEU A 369 -1.41 -19.45 9.27
C LEU A 369 -2.08 -18.08 9.40
N GLU A 370 -3.25 -17.90 8.79
CA GLU A 370 -3.99 -16.63 8.76
C GLU A 370 -5.45 -16.82 9.21
N PRO A 371 -5.71 -17.16 10.48
CA PRO A 371 -7.04 -17.48 10.97
C PRO A 371 -8.02 -16.30 10.92
N GLN A 372 -7.50 -15.07 10.76
CA GLN A 372 -8.29 -13.84 10.66
C GLN A 372 -8.52 -13.39 9.21
N ASN A 373 -7.93 -14.05 8.22
CA ASN A 373 -8.03 -13.65 6.81
C ASN A 373 -9.24 -14.29 6.14
N SER A 374 -10.33 -13.52 5.99
CA SER A 374 -11.58 -13.99 5.38
C SER A 374 -11.42 -14.52 3.95
N GLY A 375 -10.44 -14.01 3.18
CA GLY A 375 -10.18 -14.46 1.83
C GLY A 375 -9.77 -15.93 1.74
N ARG A 376 -9.08 -16.47 2.77
CA ARG A 376 -8.66 -17.89 2.80
C ARG A 376 -9.84 -18.83 2.97
N TYR A 377 -10.79 -18.45 3.83
CA TYR A 377 -12.02 -19.19 4.03
C TYR A 377 -12.88 -19.21 2.76
N VAL A 378 -13.07 -18.04 2.15
CA VAL A 378 -13.86 -17.91 0.93
C VAL A 378 -13.23 -18.74 -0.20
N LEU A 379 -11.92 -18.68 -0.38
CA LEU A 379 -11.24 -19.46 -1.42
C LEU A 379 -11.39 -20.97 -1.22
N LEU A 380 -11.17 -21.47 0.01
CA LEU A 380 -11.35 -22.90 0.31
C LEU A 380 -12.82 -23.33 0.19
N SER A 381 -13.76 -22.48 0.60
CA SER A 381 -15.19 -22.69 0.40
C SER A 381 -15.55 -22.82 -1.09
N ASN A 382 -14.99 -21.95 -1.94
CA ASN A 382 -15.25 -22.01 -3.39
C ASN A 382 -14.65 -23.28 -4.01
N ILE A 383 -13.47 -23.71 -3.55
CA ILE A 383 -12.88 -24.99 -3.98
C ILE A 383 -13.79 -26.18 -3.62
N TYR A 384 -14.35 -26.22 -2.41
CA TYR A 384 -15.32 -27.26 -2.04
C TYR A 384 -16.61 -27.20 -2.85
N ALA A 385 -17.13 -26.00 -3.11
CA ALA A 385 -18.33 -25.80 -3.92
C ALA A 385 -18.15 -26.32 -5.35
N ASN A 386 -17.00 -26.04 -5.98
CA ASN A 386 -16.69 -26.46 -7.36
C ASN A 386 -16.69 -27.99 -7.56
N VAL A 387 -16.44 -28.77 -6.51
CA VAL A 387 -16.48 -30.24 -6.57
C VAL A 387 -17.73 -30.84 -5.91
N GLY A 388 -18.72 -30.01 -5.57
CA GLY A 388 -19.99 -30.45 -4.98
C GLY A 388 -19.93 -30.89 -3.52
N ARG A 389 -18.85 -30.58 -2.77
CA ARG A 389 -18.70 -30.93 -1.34
C ARG A 389 -19.36 -29.88 -0.44
N PHE A 390 -20.68 -29.77 -0.54
CA PHE A 390 -21.45 -28.72 0.15
C PHE A 390 -21.46 -28.84 1.68
N ASP A 391 -21.31 -30.04 2.24
CA ASP A 391 -21.16 -30.23 3.68
C ASP A 391 -19.91 -29.52 4.22
N ASP A 392 -18.82 -29.53 3.45
CA ASP A 392 -17.58 -28.87 3.85
C ASP A 392 -17.68 -27.34 3.67
N VAL A 393 -18.43 -26.87 2.67
CA VAL A 393 -18.81 -25.44 2.55
C VAL A 393 -19.55 -24.98 3.82
N ALA A 394 -20.53 -25.76 4.29
CA ALA A 394 -21.26 -25.46 5.51
C ALA A 394 -20.34 -25.45 6.75
N LYS A 395 -19.38 -26.37 6.85
CA LYS A 395 -18.37 -26.38 7.93
C LYS A 395 -17.50 -25.12 7.90
N ILE A 396 -17.03 -24.69 6.73
CA ILE A 396 -16.23 -23.47 6.57
C ILE A 396 -17.03 -22.24 7.00
N ARG A 397 -18.30 -22.12 6.61
CA ARG A 397 -19.17 -21.01 7.04
C ARG A 397 -19.38 -20.99 8.55
N LYS A 398 -19.62 -22.16 9.15
CA LYS A 398 -19.72 -22.28 10.61
C LYS A 398 -18.43 -21.82 11.28
N LEU A 399 -17.28 -22.25 10.78
CA LEU A 399 -15.97 -21.85 11.30
C LEU A 399 -15.73 -20.34 11.19
N MET A 400 -16.14 -19.70 10.09
CA MET A 400 -16.08 -18.24 9.95
C MET A 400 -16.95 -17.54 11.00
N LYS A 401 -18.17 -18.02 11.21
CA LYS A 401 -19.10 -17.48 12.21
C LYS A 401 -18.56 -17.63 13.62
N ASP A 402 -18.06 -18.82 13.97
CA ASP A 402 -17.52 -19.14 15.28
C ASP A 402 -16.27 -18.28 15.60
N ARG A 403 -15.48 -17.91 14.59
CA ARG A 403 -14.30 -17.04 14.72
C ARG A 403 -14.60 -15.55 14.52
N GLY A 404 -15.85 -15.16 14.27
CA GLY A 404 -16.24 -13.76 14.05
C GLY A 404 -15.69 -13.14 12.76
N ILE A 405 -15.34 -13.96 11.77
CA ILE A 405 -14.70 -13.53 10.53
C ILE A 405 -15.72 -12.87 9.60
N LYS A 406 -15.49 -11.60 9.25
CA LYS A 406 -16.28 -10.86 8.28
C LYS A 406 -15.62 -10.90 6.90
N THR A 407 -16.40 -11.15 5.86
CA THR A 407 -15.92 -11.09 4.48
C THR A 407 -15.55 -9.66 4.11
N LEU A 408 -14.38 -9.50 3.49
CA LEU A 408 -13.99 -8.21 2.94
C LEU A 408 -14.81 -7.96 1.66
N PRO A 409 -15.58 -6.87 1.56
CA PRO A 409 -16.35 -6.60 0.36
C PRO A 409 -15.44 -6.29 -0.83
N GLY A 410 -15.84 -6.76 -2.00
CA GLY A 410 -15.24 -6.35 -3.27
C GLY A 410 -15.64 -4.91 -3.60
N VAL A 411 -14.64 -4.08 -3.84
CA VAL A 411 -14.77 -2.66 -4.14
C VAL A 411 -13.94 -2.35 -5.38
N SER A 412 -14.55 -1.67 -6.34
CA SER A 412 -13.88 -1.17 -7.54
C SER A 412 -13.94 0.36 -7.55
N THR A 413 -12.82 1.00 -7.91
CA THR A 413 -12.75 2.45 -8.03
C THR A 413 -12.48 2.88 -9.47
N VAL A 414 -13.01 4.04 -9.84
CA VAL A 414 -12.75 4.74 -11.10
C VAL A 414 -12.41 6.19 -10.78
N ASP A 415 -11.25 6.66 -11.22
CA ASP A 415 -10.91 8.08 -11.15
C ASP A 415 -11.39 8.80 -12.41
N LEU A 416 -12.23 9.82 -12.22
CA LEU A 416 -12.75 10.62 -13.31
C LEU A 416 -12.88 12.08 -12.88
N ASN A 417 -12.27 12.98 -13.65
CA ASN A 417 -12.30 14.43 -13.43
C ASN A 417 -11.83 14.83 -12.02
N GLY A 418 -10.78 14.17 -11.52
CA GLY A 418 -10.22 14.42 -10.20
C GLY A 418 -11.09 13.94 -9.03
N THR A 419 -12.05 13.05 -9.29
CA THR A 419 -12.86 12.41 -8.25
C THR A 419 -12.72 10.89 -8.36
N VAL A 420 -12.34 10.25 -7.25
CA VAL A 420 -12.33 8.79 -7.15
C VAL A 420 -13.72 8.30 -6.77
N HIS A 421 -14.40 7.66 -7.72
CA HIS A 421 -15.71 7.06 -7.55
C HIS A 421 -15.56 5.61 -7.10
N GLU A 422 -16.25 5.24 -6.02
CA GLU A 422 -16.21 3.90 -5.44
C GLU A 422 -17.51 3.15 -5.72
N PHE A 423 -17.37 1.87 -6.09
CA PHE A 423 -18.49 0.98 -6.37
C PHE A 423 -18.38 -0.29 -5.55
N LYS A 424 -19.46 -0.60 -4.83
CA LYS A 424 -19.61 -1.80 -4.02
C LYS A 424 -20.99 -2.41 -4.27
N MET A 425 -21.05 -3.73 -4.34
CA MET A 425 -22.32 -4.44 -4.50
C MET A 425 -23.27 -4.13 -3.33
N GLY A 426 -24.51 -3.79 -3.66
CA GLY A 426 -25.54 -3.41 -2.68
C GLY A 426 -25.43 -1.99 -2.13
N ASP A 427 -24.39 -1.23 -2.51
CA ASP A 427 -24.28 0.18 -2.17
C ASP A 427 -25.02 1.04 -3.20
N GLY A 428 -26.04 1.78 -2.73
CA GLY A 428 -26.84 2.70 -3.54
C GLY A 428 -26.46 4.17 -3.36
N SER A 429 -25.37 4.48 -2.64
CA SER A 429 -25.02 5.84 -2.24
C SER A 429 -24.52 6.73 -3.39
N HIS A 430 -24.07 6.14 -4.50
CA HIS A 430 -23.54 6.89 -5.63
C HIS A 430 -24.63 7.71 -6.35
N LEU A 431 -24.35 8.98 -6.65
CA LEU A 431 -25.32 9.93 -7.23
C LEU A 431 -25.95 9.45 -8.55
N GLN A 432 -25.17 8.75 -9.40
CA GLN A 432 -25.62 8.22 -10.69
C GLN A 432 -26.04 6.74 -10.65
N MET A 433 -26.36 6.17 -9.48
CA MET A 433 -26.60 4.73 -9.37
C MET A 433 -27.77 4.24 -10.24
N LYS A 434 -28.81 5.07 -10.42
CA LYS A 434 -29.96 4.73 -11.28
C LYS A 434 -29.53 4.56 -12.74
N GLU A 435 -28.71 5.48 -13.25
CA GLU A 435 -28.17 5.44 -14.61
C GLU A 435 -27.23 4.26 -14.81
N ILE A 436 -26.39 3.97 -13.81
CA ILE A 436 -25.48 2.82 -13.80
C ILE A 436 -26.26 1.51 -13.91
N TYR A 437 -27.29 1.31 -13.09
CA TYR A 437 -28.13 0.10 -13.15
C TYR A 437 -28.85 -0.03 -14.50
N ARG A 438 -29.35 1.07 -15.06
CA ARG A 438 -29.95 1.06 -16.40
C ARG A 438 -28.92 0.64 -17.46
N LYS A 439 -27.70 1.18 -17.40
CA LYS A 439 -26.61 0.81 -18.32
C LYS A 439 -26.20 -0.65 -18.16
N LEU A 440 -26.13 -1.16 -16.92
CA LEU A 440 -25.83 -2.57 -16.65
C LEU A 440 -26.85 -3.51 -17.28
N LYS A 441 -28.14 -3.16 -17.26
CA LYS A 441 -29.17 -3.96 -17.94
C LYS A 441 -28.89 -4.06 -19.45
N ILE A 442 -28.53 -2.95 -20.09
CA ILE A 442 -28.15 -2.93 -21.52
C ILE A 442 -26.89 -3.76 -21.76
N ILE A 443 -25.89 -3.66 -20.87
CA ILE A 443 -24.66 -4.46 -20.97
C ILE A 443 -24.99 -5.96 -20.86
N LYS A 444 -25.85 -6.37 -19.91
CA LYS A 444 -26.29 -7.75 -19.75
C LYS A 444 -26.94 -8.30 -21.02
N GLU A 445 -27.90 -7.57 -21.58
CA GLU A 445 -28.60 -7.98 -22.81
C GLU A 445 -27.62 -8.19 -23.96
N ARG A 446 -26.65 -7.28 -24.14
CA ARG A 446 -25.62 -7.42 -25.19
C ARG A 446 -24.63 -8.55 -24.92
N LEU A 447 -24.26 -8.78 -23.66
CA LEU A 447 -23.41 -9.90 -23.27
C LEU A 447 -24.09 -11.24 -23.59
N GLN A 448 -25.38 -11.38 -23.29
CA GLN A 448 -26.16 -12.57 -23.63
C GLN A 448 -26.23 -12.80 -25.14
N MET A 449 -26.45 -11.75 -25.93
CA MET A 449 -26.41 -11.84 -27.41
C MET A 449 -25.03 -12.25 -27.94
N ALA A 450 -23.97 -11.90 -27.24
CA ALA A 450 -22.60 -12.31 -27.55
C ALA A 450 -22.22 -13.70 -27.02
N GLY A 451 -23.16 -14.44 -26.42
CA GLY A 451 -22.95 -15.81 -25.92
C GLY A 451 -22.33 -15.89 -24.52
N HIS A 452 -22.33 -14.81 -23.74
CA HIS A 452 -21.89 -14.86 -22.35
C HIS A 452 -22.95 -15.47 -21.44
N SER A 453 -22.59 -16.52 -20.72
CA SER A 453 -23.34 -17.07 -19.59
C SER A 453 -22.67 -16.66 -18.26
N PRO A 454 -23.41 -16.09 -17.29
CA PRO A 454 -22.85 -15.78 -15.98
C PRO A 454 -22.31 -17.04 -15.29
N ASP A 455 -21.11 -16.96 -14.72
CA ASP A 455 -20.59 -18.04 -13.89
C ASP A 455 -21.05 -17.89 -12.43
N THR A 456 -22.05 -18.69 -12.05
CA THR A 456 -22.66 -18.69 -10.70
C THR A 456 -21.91 -19.56 -9.69
N SER A 457 -20.90 -20.32 -10.11
CA SER A 457 -20.16 -21.26 -9.23
C SER A 457 -19.48 -20.57 -8.04
N GLN A 458 -19.17 -19.28 -8.19
CA GLN A 458 -18.48 -18.45 -7.20
C GLN A 458 -19.43 -17.79 -6.18
N VAL A 459 -20.75 -17.91 -6.36
CA VAL A 459 -21.76 -17.31 -5.46
C VAL A 459 -22.27 -18.34 -4.45
N LEU A 460 -22.45 -17.90 -3.21
CA LEU A 460 -22.94 -18.75 -2.12
C LEU A 460 -24.33 -19.32 -2.43
N PHE A 461 -24.53 -20.62 -2.18
CA PHE A 461 -25.71 -21.40 -2.57
C PHE A 461 -27.03 -21.15 -1.81
N ASP A 462 -27.08 -20.23 -0.84
CA ASP A 462 -28.30 -19.99 -0.03
C ASP A 462 -29.30 -19.03 -0.73
N ILE A 463 -29.08 -18.77 -2.01
CA ILE A 463 -29.89 -17.90 -2.87
C ILE A 463 -30.23 -18.66 -4.15
N GLU A 464 -31.42 -18.39 -4.71
CA GLU A 464 -31.90 -19.05 -5.92
C GLU A 464 -30.95 -18.79 -7.11
N GLU A 465 -30.93 -19.66 -8.12
CA GLU A 465 -29.96 -19.54 -9.22
C GLU A 465 -30.12 -18.20 -9.98
N GLU A 466 -31.35 -17.70 -10.10
CA GLU A 466 -31.65 -16.36 -10.62
C GLU A 466 -31.09 -15.23 -9.73
N GLU A 467 -31.09 -15.42 -8.40
CA GLU A 467 -30.50 -14.48 -7.44
C GLU A 467 -28.97 -14.51 -7.49
N LYS A 468 -28.36 -15.67 -7.79
CA LYS A 468 -26.91 -15.76 -8.01
C LYS A 468 -26.48 -15.04 -9.28
N GLU A 469 -27.18 -15.26 -10.39
CA GLU A 469 -26.93 -14.52 -11.62
C GLU A 469 -27.08 -13.01 -11.40
N THR A 470 -28.08 -12.62 -10.61
CA THR A 470 -28.32 -11.24 -10.21
C THR A 470 -27.14 -10.72 -9.36
N ALA A 471 -26.62 -11.48 -8.41
CA ALA A 471 -25.45 -11.08 -7.62
C ALA A 471 -24.19 -10.87 -8.49
N VAL A 472 -23.92 -11.80 -9.41
CA VAL A 472 -22.79 -11.71 -10.36
C VAL A 472 -22.92 -10.52 -11.33
N GLN A 473 -24.16 -10.15 -11.67
CA GLN A 473 -24.44 -8.99 -12.52
C GLN A 473 -24.03 -7.66 -11.86
N TYR A 474 -24.19 -7.55 -10.53
CA TYR A 474 -23.91 -6.32 -9.77
C TYR A 474 -22.56 -6.31 -9.08
N HIS A 475 -21.62 -7.15 -9.53
CA HIS A 475 -20.23 -7.05 -9.10
C HIS A 475 -19.67 -5.64 -9.35
N SER A 476 -18.84 -5.18 -8.41
CA SER A 476 -18.28 -3.82 -8.40
C SER A 476 -17.56 -3.44 -9.71
N GLU A 477 -16.94 -4.41 -10.38
CA GLU A 477 -16.22 -4.25 -11.64
C GLU A 477 -17.19 -3.86 -12.75
N LYS A 478 -18.34 -4.55 -12.85
CA LYS A 478 -19.36 -4.27 -13.85
C LYS A 478 -20.02 -2.91 -13.57
N LEU A 479 -20.24 -2.56 -12.31
CA LEU A 479 -20.72 -1.23 -11.91
C LEU A 479 -19.75 -0.12 -12.36
N ALA A 480 -18.45 -0.31 -12.09
CA ALA A 480 -17.39 0.59 -12.51
C ALA A 480 -17.29 0.72 -14.03
N ILE A 481 -17.38 -0.39 -14.78
CA ILE A 481 -17.40 -0.39 -16.25
C ILE A 481 -18.62 0.37 -16.78
N ALA A 482 -19.81 0.13 -16.21
CA ALA A 482 -21.03 0.81 -16.61
C ALA A 482 -20.93 2.33 -16.37
N PHE A 483 -20.42 2.74 -15.21
CA PHE A 483 -20.12 4.14 -14.90
C PHE A 483 -19.13 4.75 -15.90
N GLY A 484 -18.03 4.05 -16.19
CA GLY A 484 -17.04 4.48 -17.18
C GLY A 484 -17.67 4.69 -18.55
N LEU A 485 -18.45 3.71 -19.04
CA LEU A 485 -19.13 3.79 -20.34
C LEU A 485 -20.22 4.88 -20.43
N ILE A 486 -20.72 5.39 -19.30
CA ILE A 486 -21.67 6.51 -19.27
C ILE A 486 -20.91 7.84 -19.37
N ASN A 487 -19.81 7.97 -18.65
CA ASN A 487 -19.18 9.26 -18.38
C ASN A 487 -17.91 9.55 -19.18
N THR A 488 -17.51 8.68 -20.13
CA THR A 488 -16.32 8.86 -20.98
C THR A 488 -16.65 8.70 -22.46
N LEU A 489 -15.93 9.43 -23.31
CA LEU A 489 -16.19 9.49 -24.75
C LEU A 489 -15.85 8.16 -25.45
N PRO A 490 -16.53 7.81 -26.56
CA PRO A 490 -16.15 6.66 -27.39
C PRO A 490 -14.64 6.64 -27.69
N GLY A 491 -14.00 5.49 -27.50
CA GLY A 491 -12.55 5.32 -27.64
C GLY A 491 -11.70 5.67 -26.42
N GLU A 492 -12.23 6.39 -25.41
CA GLU A 492 -11.47 6.68 -24.18
C GLU A 492 -11.27 5.42 -23.33
N ARG A 493 -10.07 5.28 -22.77
CA ARG A 493 -9.72 4.16 -21.88
C ARG A 493 -10.47 4.26 -20.56
N ILE A 494 -10.96 3.12 -20.07
CA ILE A 494 -11.58 3.04 -18.73
C ILE A 494 -10.58 2.37 -17.80
N HIS A 495 -10.16 3.08 -16.74
CA HIS A 495 -9.25 2.58 -15.72
C HIS A 495 -10.04 2.20 -14.46
N ILE A 496 -9.85 0.97 -13.99
CA ILE A 496 -10.54 0.42 -12.82
C ILE A 496 -9.49 -0.18 -11.88
N VAL A 497 -9.59 0.13 -10.59
CA VAL A 497 -8.79 -0.53 -9.56
C VAL A 497 -9.71 -1.35 -8.67
N LYS A 498 -9.39 -2.64 -8.52
CA LYS A 498 -10.13 -3.60 -7.70
C LYS A 498 -9.32 -3.96 -6.47
N ASN A 499 -9.96 -3.85 -5.30
CA ASN A 499 -9.33 -4.18 -4.02
C ASN A 499 -9.18 -5.68 -3.74
N LEU A 500 -9.64 -6.55 -4.63
CA LEU A 500 -9.58 -8.02 -4.59
C LEU A 500 -9.07 -8.55 -5.93
N ARG A 501 -8.87 -9.85 -6.04
CA ARG A 501 -8.66 -10.49 -7.34
C ARG A 501 -9.97 -10.45 -8.14
N VAL A 502 -9.90 -10.15 -9.44
CA VAL A 502 -11.07 -10.19 -10.33
C VAL A 502 -11.58 -11.64 -10.40
N CYS A 503 -12.89 -11.88 -10.46
CA CYS A 503 -13.41 -13.25 -10.63
C CYS A 503 -13.44 -13.67 -12.11
N ASP A 504 -13.54 -14.97 -12.37
CA ASP A 504 -13.50 -15.54 -13.72
C ASP A 504 -14.65 -15.01 -14.60
N ASP A 505 -15.84 -14.83 -14.00
CA ASP A 505 -16.99 -14.19 -14.65
C ASP A 505 -16.68 -12.74 -15.07
N CYS A 506 -16.24 -11.89 -14.13
CA CYS A 506 -15.96 -10.48 -14.42
C CYS A 506 -14.85 -10.34 -15.45
N HIS A 507 -13.82 -11.20 -15.41
CA HIS A 507 -12.76 -11.23 -16.41
C HIS A 507 -13.33 -11.55 -17.81
N SER A 508 -14.15 -12.59 -17.91
CA SER A 508 -14.77 -13.02 -19.17
C SER A 508 -15.76 -11.99 -19.71
N ALA A 509 -16.60 -11.42 -18.85
CA ALA A 509 -17.52 -10.34 -19.19
C ALA A 509 -16.76 -9.11 -19.69
N THR A 510 -15.66 -8.72 -19.03
CA THR A 510 -14.87 -7.54 -19.42
C THR A 510 -14.22 -7.71 -20.79
N LYS A 511 -13.73 -8.93 -21.12
CA LYS A 511 -13.28 -9.26 -22.48
C LYS A 511 -14.36 -8.93 -23.51
N LEU A 512 -15.57 -9.48 -23.34
CA LEU A 512 -16.67 -9.26 -24.27
C LEU A 512 -17.14 -7.80 -24.30
N ILE A 513 -17.20 -7.12 -23.15
CA ILE A 513 -17.55 -5.69 -23.10
C ILE A 513 -16.55 -4.86 -23.91
N SER A 514 -15.24 -5.14 -23.79
CA SER A 514 -14.20 -4.44 -24.55
C SER A 514 -14.43 -4.54 -26.07
N GLN A 515 -14.91 -5.70 -26.54
CA GLN A 515 -15.25 -5.95 -27.94
C GLN A 515 -16.56 -5.28 -28.36
N ILE A 516 -17.63 -5.46 -27.57
CA ILE A 516 -18.99 -4.99 -27.89
C ILE A 516 -19.05 -3.45 -27.96
N TYR A 517 -18.30 -2.77 -27.09
CA TYR A 517 -18.33 -1.31 -26.99
C TYR A 517 -17.14 -0.64 -27.67
N ASP A 518 -16.21 -1.42 -28.25
CA ASP A 518 -14.95 -0.93 -28.83
C ASP A 518 -14.19 -0.03 -27.84
N ARG A 519 -13.88 -0.59 -26.67
CA ARG A 519 -13.21 0.12 -25.57
C ARG A 519 -12.03 -0.66 -25.04
N GLU A 520 -10.92 0.04 -24.83
CA GLU A 520 -9.83 -0.46 -24.01
C GLU A 520 -10.18 -0.26 -22.53
N ILE A 521 -10.27 -1.36 -21.79
CA ILE A 521 -10.59 -1.37 -20.36
C ILE A 521 -9.38 -1.92 -19.62
N ILE A 522 -8.86 -1.17 -18.67
CA ILE A 522 -7.70 -1.54 -17.88
C ILE A 522 -8.18 -1.80 -16.46
N VAL A 523 -8.08 -3.04 -16.00
CA VAL A 523 -8.45 -3.41 -14.62
C VAL A 523 -7.20 -3.82 -13.88
N ARG A 524 -6.86 -3.08 -12.82
CA ARG A 524 -5.86 -3.50 -11.83
C ARG A 524 -6.55 -4.32 -10.75
N ASP A 525 -6.07 -5.54 -10.51
CA ASP A 525 -6.42 -6.31 -9.33
C ASP A 525 -5.28 -6.30 -8.29
N ARG A 526 -5.38 -7.11 -7.24
CA ARG A 526 -4.32 -7.20 -6.22
C ARG A 526 -2.96 -7.67 -6.73
N VAL A 527 -2.92 -8.37 -7.86
CA VAL A 527 -1.73 -9.07 -8.36
C VAL A 527 -1.15 -8.36 -9.57
N ARG A 528 -2.01 -7.89 -10.49
CA ARG A 528 -1.57 -7.36 -11.78
C ARG A 528 -2.62 -6.52 -12.49
N TYR A 529 -2.26 -6.04 -13.67
CA TYR A 529 -3.17 -5.47 -14.64
C TYR A 529 -3.69 -6.49 -15.64
N HIS A 530 -4.94 -6.28 -16.02
CA HIS A 530 -5.61 -6.91 -17.12
C HIS A 530 -5.97 -5.82 -18.12
N HIS A 531 -5.33 -5.83 -19.29
CA HIS A 531 -5.63 -4.90 -20.38
C HIS A 531 -6.58 -5.60 -21.34
N PHE A 532 -7.84 -5.21 -21.30
CA PHE A 532 -8.90 -5.78 -22.13
C PHE A 532 -9.06 -4.93 -23.39
N LYS A 533 -8.90 -5.58 -24.54
CA LYS A 533 -9.05 -4.94 -25.85
C LYS A 533 -9.51 -5.96 -26.87
N ASN A 534 -10.52 -5.61 -27.67
CA ASN A 534 -11.02 -6.42 -28.78
C ASN A 534 -11.33 -7.87 -28.39
N GLY A 535 -11.92 -8.10 -27.21
CA GLY A 535 -12.30 -9.45 -26.77
C GLY A 535 -11.17 -10.25 -26.12
N THR A 536 -9.97 -9.68 -26.02
CA THR A 536 -8.79 -10.34 -25.46
C THR A 536 -8.30 -9.63 -24.21
N CYS A 537 -7.52 -10.32 -23.39
CA CYS A 537 -6.83 -9.76 -22.23
C CYS A 537 -5.32 -9.96 -22.38
N SER A 538 -4.52 -8.98 -21.94
CA SER A 538 -3.04 -9.05 -21.95
C SER A 538 -2.47 -10.28 -21.25
N CYS A 539 -3.26 -10.93 -20.40
CA CYS A 539 -2.85 -12.12 -19.69
C CYS A 539 -2.92 -13.43 -20.44
N LYS A 540 -3.59 -13.46 -21.60
CA LYS A 540 -3.80 -14.69 -22.38
C LYS A 540 -4.46 -15.82 -21.56
N ASP A 541 -5.34 -15.45 -20.63
CA ASP A 541 -6.02 -16.34 -19.68
C ASP A 541 -5.06 -17.11 -18.72
N PHE A 542 -3.80 -16.69 -18.66
CA PHE A 542 -2.79 -17.19 -17.73
C PHE A 542 -2.70 -16.28 -16.49
N TRP A 543 -3.58 -16.44 -15.50
CA TRP A 543 -3.52 -15.72 -14.22
C TRP A 543 -3.76 -16.56 -12.99
#